data_AF-A0A951QSR2-F1
#
_entry.id   AF-A0A951QSR2-F1
#
_cell.length_a   1.000
_cell.length_b   1.000
_cell.length_c   1.000
_cell.angle_alpha   90.00
_cell.angle_beta   90.00
_cell.angle_gamma   90.00
#
_symmetry.space_group_name_H-M   'P 1'
#
loop_
_entity.id
_entity.type
_entity.pdbx_description
1 polymer ?
#
loop_
_entity_poly.entity_id
_entity_poly.type
_entity_poly.pdbx_seq_one_letter_code
_entity_poly.pdbx_strand_id
1 'polypeptide(L)'
;MYTKEEQKNLKTTPEKILILEDNPKYQILIKESLLNEFDIIFEVNDQMGLEIAQNTIPNLLIFNIQALRIDVGSFLKLLLW
;
A
#
# COMPACT_ATOMS: atom_id res chain seq x y z
N MET A 1 -3.82 29.15 11.29
CA MET A 1 -5.21 28.64 11.33
C MET A 1 -5.76 28.78 9.92
N TYR A 2 -6.00 27.66 9.24
CA TYR A 2 -6.54 27.66 7.89
C TYR A 2 -8.04 27.96 7.92
N THR A 3 -8.53 28.68 6.91
CA THR A 3 -9.92 29.11 6.74
C THR A 3 -10.83 27.95 6.34
N LYS A 4 -12.13 28.09 6.61
CA LYS A 4 -13.16 27.08 6.26
C LYS A 4 -13.25 26.78 4.75
N GLU A 5 -12.74 27.67 3.89
CA GLU A 5 -12.67 27.47 2.44
C GLU A 5 -11.46 26.61 2.02
N GLU A 6 -10.32 26.73 2.71
CA GLU A 6 -9.14 25.89 2.47
C GLU A 6 -9.38 24.42 2.86
N GLN A 7 -10.23 24.17 3.86
CA GLN A 7 -10.66 22.82 4.25
C GLN A 7 -11.55 22.14 3.21
N LYS A 8 -12.21 22.89 2.32
CA LYS A 8 -13.20 22.37 1.37
C LYS A 8 -12.58 21.78 0.09
N ASN A 9 -11.30 22.02 -0.16
CA ASN A 9 -10.58 21.58 -1.36
C ASN A 9 -9.60 20.41 -1.15
N LEU A 10 -9.51 19.84 0.05
CA LEU A 10 -8.75 18.62 0.28
C LEU A 10 -9.64 17.39 0.06
N LYS A 11 -10.23 17.25 -1.14
CA LYS A 11 -10.59 15.91 -1.60
C LYS A 11 -9.32 15.28 -2.15
N THR A 12 -8.45 14.85 -1.24
CA THR A 12 -7.36 13.95 -1.58
C THR A 12 -8.01 12.65 -2.03
N THR A 13 -7.77 12.24 -3.27
CA THR A 13 -7.99 10.84 -3.67
C THR A 13 -7.36 9.96 -2.60
N PRO A 14 -8.04 8.90 -2.13
CA PRO A 14 -7.47 8.00 -1.13
C PRO A 14 -6.10 7.54 -1.64
N GLU A 15 -5.07 7.67 -0.80
CA GLU A 15 -3.75 7.17 -1.14
C GLU A 15 -3.85 5.66 -1.33
N LYS A 16 -3.25 5.14 -2.40
CA LYS A 16 -3.30 3.71 -2.69
C LYS A 16 -2.21 3.00 -1.92
N ILE A 17 -2.57 1.94 -1.22
CA ILE A 17 -1.60 1.12 -0.50
C ILE A 17 -1.65 -0.30 -1.01
N LEU A 18 -0.49 -0.91 -1.16
CA LEU A 18 -0.36 -2.32 -1.53
C LEU A 18 0.16 -3.11 -0.34
N ILE A 19 -0.54 -4.18 0.01
CA ILE A 19 -0.21 -5.04 1.14
C ILE A 19 0.04 -6.47 0.64
N LEU A 20 1.23 -6.99 0.95
CA LEU A 20 1.65 -8.37 0.72
C LEU A 20 1.78 -9.12 2.05
N GLU A 21 0.70 -9.81 2.42
CA GLU A 21 0.57 -10.51 3.69
C GLU A 21 -0.20 -11.81 3.44
N ASP A 22 0.38 -12.97 3.76
CA ASP A 22 -0.23 -14.28 3.54
C ASP A 22 -1.00 -14.79 4.77
N ASN A 23 -0.78 -14.18 5.93
CA ASN A 23 -1.50 -14.51 7.14
C ASN A 23 -2.86 -13.81 7.18
N PRO A 24 -3.98 -14.55 7.14
CA PRO A 24 -5.31 -13.95 7.08
C PRO A 24 -5.66 -13.13 8.33
N LYS A 25 -5.06 -13.43 9.49
CA LYS A 25 -5.29 -12.64 10.72
C LYS A 25 -4.65 -11.26 10.60
N TYR A 26 -3.46 -11.18 10.02
CA TYR A 26 -2.77 -9.91 9.82
C TYR A 26 -3.41 -9.10 8.70
N GLN A 27 -3.89 -9.74 7.63
CA GLN A 27 -4.68 -9.06 6.61
C GLN A 27 -5.90 -8.34 7.22
N ILE A 28 -6.67 -9.04 8.06
CA ILE A 28 -7.85 -8.45 8.73
C ILE A 28 -7.43 -7.27 9.61
N LEU A 29 -6.41 -7.45 10.45
CA LEU A 29 -5.92 -6.41 11.35
C LEU A 29 -5.49 -5.14 10.59
N ILE A 30 -4.70 -5.30 9.53
CA ILE A 30 -4.21 -4.17 8.74
C ILE A 30 -5.36 -3.50 8.00
N LYS A 31 -6.27 -4.29 7.42
CA LYS A 31 -7.46 -3.77 6.74
C LYS A 31 -8.32 -2.93 7.67
N GLU A 32 -8.68 -3.47 8.84
CA GLU A 32 -9.49 -2.77 9.84
C GLU A 32 -8.84 -1.47 10.31
N SER A 33 -7.51 -1.44 10.36
CA SER A 33 -6.75 -0.26 10.77
C SER A 33 -6.66 0.84 9.70
N LEU A 34 -6.77 0.50 8.41
CA LEU A 34 -6.44 1.41 7.31
C LEU A 34 -7.59 1.67 6.32
N LEU A 35 -8.68 0.89 6.32
CA LEU A 35 -9.70 0.93 5.25
C LEU A 35 -10.46 2.25 5.12
N ASN A 36 -10.47 3.07 6.17
CA ASN A 36 -11.20 4.34 6.18
C ASN A 36 -10.37 5.50 5.61
N GLU A 37 -9.07 5.29 5.42
CA GLU A 37 -8.11 6.33 5.04
C GLU A 37 -7.48 6.06 3.66
N PHE A 38 -7.39 4.78 3.27
CA PHE A 38 -6.63 4.35 2.09
C PHE A 38 -7.46 3.46 1.15
N ASP A 39 -7.14 3.50 -0.15
CA ASP A 39 -7.59 2.51 -1.12
C ASP A 39 -6.62 1.32 -1.08
N ILE A 40 -7.08 0.19 -0.53
CA ILE A 40 -6.22 -0.94 -0.20
C ILE A 40 -6.27 -2.01 -1.29
N ILE A 41 -5.10 -2.34 -1.84
CA ILE A 41 -4.88 -3.50 -2.69
C ILE A 41 -4.21 -4.59 -1.84
N PHE A 42 -4.90 -5.72 -1.66
CA PHE A 42 -4.32 -6.91 -1.04
C PHE A 42 -3.87 -7.89 -2.11
N GLU A 43 -2.65 -8.40 -1.96
CA GLU A 43 -2.15 -9.49 -2.78
C GLU A 43 -1.29 -10.43 -1.91
N VAL A 44 -1.29 -11.72 -2.20
CA VAL A 44 -0.52 -12.73 -1.44
C VAL A 44 0.66 -13.25 -2.26
N ASN A 45 0.54 -13.20 -3.58
CA ASN A 45 1.61 -13.54 -4.48
C ASN A 45 2.56 -12.35 -4.62
N ASP A 46 3.79 -12.50 -4.13
CA ASP A 46 4.80 -11.45 -4.14
C ASP A 46 5.19 -10.99 -5.55
N GLN A 47 5.16 -11.88 -6.54
CA GLN A 47 5.45 -11.56 -7.92
C GLN A 47 4.33 -10.75 -8.59
N MET A 48 3.07 -11.12 -8.34
CA MET A 48 1.90 -10.31 -8.73
C MET A 48 1.91 -8.96 -8.00
N GLY A 49 2.29 -8.97 -6.72
CA GLY A 49 2.49 -7.76 -5.92
C GLY A 49 3.48 -6.80 -6.54
N LEU A 50 4.63 -7.29 -7.03
CA LEU A 50 5.61 -6.47 -7.72
C LEU A 50 5.05 -5.86 -9.02
N GLU A 51 4.32 -6.64 -9.82
CA GLU A 51 3.68 -6.17 -11.05
C GLU A 51 2.62 -5.08 -10.75
N ILE A 52 1.80 -5.30 -9.72
CA ILE A 52 0.84 -4.30 -9.25
C ILE A 52 1.57 -3.03 -8.81
N ALA A 53 2.64 -3.15 -8.02
CA ALA A 53 3.39 -2.01 -7.53
C ALA A 53 3.99 -1.17 -8.68
N GLN A 54 4.50 -1.83 -9.72
CA GLN A 54 5.03 -1.17 -10.92
C GLN A 54 3.96 -0.43 -11.72
N ASN A 55 2.76 -1.02 -11.84
CA ASN A 55 1.68 -0.47 -12.67
C ASN A 55 0.82 0.58 -11.95
N THR A 56 0.68 0.46 -10.63
CA THR A 56 -0.23 1.29 -9.82
C THR A 56 0.49 2.37 -9.02
N ILE A 57 1.80 2.24 -8.81
CA ILE A 57 2.66 3.17 -8.05
C ILE A 57 2.00 3.52 -6.70
N PRO A 58 1.85 2.54 -5.79
CA PRO A 58 1.21 2.77 -4.50
C PRO A 58 2.02 3.79 -3.67
N ASN A 59 1.32 4.59 -2.87
CA ASN A 59 1.92 5.56 -1.95
C ASN A 59 2.59 4.87 -0.75
N LEU A 60 2.13 3.66 -0.40
CA LEU A 60 2.69 2.83 0.66
C LEU A 60 2.69 1.36 0.25
N LEU A 61 3.81 0.67 0.53
CA LEU A 61 3.97 -0.76 0.34
C LEU A 61 4.21 -1.41 1.71
N ILE A 62 3.35 -2.35 2.11
CA ILE A 62 3.47 -3.11 3.37
C ILE A 62 3.71 -4.58 3.02
N PHE A 63 4.79 -5.18 3.52
CA PHE A 63 5.08 -6.59 3.25
C PHE A 63 5.97 -7.19 4.32
N ASN A 64 5.83 -8.49 4.55
CA ASN A 64 6.73 -9.25 5.42
C ASN A 64 7.99 -9.68 4.65
N ILE A 65 9.13 -9.05 4.94
CA ILE A 65 10.41 -9.35 4.30
C ILE A 65 10.78 -10.85 4.41
N GLN A 66 10.45 -11.51 5.53
CA GLN A 66 10.78 -12.92 5.73
C GLN A 66 9.91 -13.88 4.90
N ALA A 67 8.74 -13.42 4.46
CA ALA A 67 7.79 -14.22 3.67
C ALA A 67 7.97 -14.04 2.16
N LEU A 68 8.74 -13.03 1.73
CA LEU A 68 9.03 -12.80 0.32
C LEU A 68 9.88 -13.94 -0.26
N ARG A 69 9.46 -14.42 -1.43
CA ARG A 69 10.19 -15.40 -2.26
C ARG A 69 11.04 -14.68 -3.30
N ILE A 70 10.70 -13.43 -3.62
CA ILE A 70 11.49 -12.55 -4.47
C ILE A 70 12.46 -11.67 -3.67
N ASP A 71 13.51 -11.20 -4.35
CA ASP A 71 14.51 -10.30 -3.77
C ASP A 71 13.87 -8.96 -3.38
N VAL A 72 14.09 -8.53 -2.12
CA VAL A 72 13.56 -7.26 -1.59
C VAL A 72 14.05 -6.05 -2.39
N GLY A 73 15.24 -6.14 -2.98
CA GLY A 73 15.78 -5.11 -3.88
C GLY A 73 14.88 -4.83 -5.08
N SER A 74 14.04 -5.79 -5.50
CA SER A 74 13.05 -5.61 -6.56
C SER A 74 11.99 -4.58 -6.20
N PHE A 75 11.53 -4.56 -4.96
CA PHE A 75 10.60 -3.54 -4.45
C PHE A 75 11.30 -2.22 -4.15
N LEU A 76 12.53 -2.25 -3.62
CA LEU A 76 13.27 -1.02 -3.31
C LEU A 76 13.60 -0.19 -4.56
N LYS A 77 13.79 -0.84 -5.71
CA LYS A 77 13.96 -0.14 -7.00
C LYS A 77 12.76 0.73 -7.39
N LEU A 78 11.58 0.51 -6.82
CA LEU A 78 10.41 1.37 -7.02
C LEU A 78 10.51 2.70 -6.26
N LEU A 79 11.38 2.77 -5.24
CA LEU A 79 11.56 3.92 -4.37
C LEU A 79 12.79 4.77 -4.74
N LEU A 80 13.67 4.24 -5.58
CA LEU A 80 14.90 4.90 -6.04
C LEU A 80 14.65 5.45 -7.44
N TRP A 81 14.34 6.75 -7.50
CA TRP A 81 14.17 7.53 -8.73
C TRP A 81 15.50 8.16 -9.13
#